data_AF-A0A3L7MS18-F1
#
_entry.id   AF-A0A3L7MS18-F1
#
_cell.length_a   1.000
_cell.length_b   1.000
_cell.length_c   1.000
_cell.angle_alpha   90.00
_cell.angle_beta   90.00
_cell.angle_gamma   90.00
#
_symmetry.space_group_name_H-M   'P 1'
#
loop_
_entity.id
_entity.type
_entity.pdbx_description
1 polymer ?
#
loop_
_entity_poly.entity_id
_entity_poly.type
_entity_poly.pdbx_seq_one_letter_code
_entity_poly.pdbx_strand_id
1 'polypeptide(L)'
;MACGYNGIAVGLTSGGHSAGDVATGVDGAGRMKPELVAPGQFTSFSTPVVSAAAALMYETTSVAPYNVNTTRRKGVTIKSALLCGATHNAGWQNQTPTSGPNRGLTVKPLDPVFGAGTVNVDRAHRILTANEAAPSATAAGAATATAQPLVSWDYDVYVAAMQRHYRIDLPAPADFSALITWNRSPTTQWTSGSAPAVVNLRLELKKVVDGVPVAITGDAGVGVFTSGNVLSASAVDNLEHLYIRGLAAGSYVLSVTRDDALTNVAASALTWFVDLPVILGDIDGNGVVNGADLGLQLGAWGTAGPGDLNGDGIVNGPDLGVLLGAWS
;
A
#
# COMPACT_ATOMS: atom_id res chain seq x y z
N MET A 1 15.20 -18.29 9.47
CA MET A 1 14.57 -17.36 8.52
C MET A 1 13.48 -18.07 7.73
N ALA A 2 12.28 -17.51 7.61
CA ALA A 2 11.23 -18.07 6.76
C ALA A 2 11.49 -17.69 5.28
N CYS A 3 11.29 -18.60 4.33
CA CYS A 3 11.60 -18.38 2.91
C CYS A 3 10.41 -18.55 1.95
N GLY A 4 9.21 -18.85 2.45
CA GLY A 4 8.03 -19.07 1.60
C GLY A 4 7.66 -17.85 0.73
N TYR A 5 7.11 -18.10 -0.46
CA TYR A 5 6.69 -17.04 -1.40
C TYR A 5 5.30 -16.48 -1.10
N ASN A 6 4.33 -17.37 -0.92
CA ASN A 6 2.91 -16.99 -0.92
C ASN A 6 2.37 -16.71 0.49
N GLY A 7 3.15 -16.99 1.53
CA GLY A 7 2.82 -16.63 2.91
C GLY A 7 3.27 -15.22 3.28
N ILE A 8 3.03 -14.85 4.54
CA ILE A 8 3.57 -13.66 5.18
C ILE A 8 4.52 -14.14 6.28
N ALA A 9 5.81 -13.85 6.17
CA ALA A 9 6.73 -14.03 7.29
C ALA A 9 6.57 -12.84 8.25
N VAL A 10 6.45 -13.13 9.54
CA VAL A 10 6.17 -12.14 10.58
C VAL A 10 7.35 -12.01 11.54
N GLY A 11 7.88 -10.81 11.67
CA GLY A 11 8.90 -10.45 12.66
C GLY A 11 8.33 -9.81 13.91
N LEU A 12 9.20 -9.16 14.68
CA LEU A 12 8.91 -8.46 15.92
C LEU A 12 9.05 -6.95 15.74
N THR A 13 8.16 -6.17 16.35
CA THR A 13 8.30 -4.71 16.42
C THR A 13 9.56 -4.26 17.18
N SER A 14 10.16 -5.14 18.00
CA SER A 14 11.45 -4.91 18.65
C SER A 14 12.66 -5.03 17.72
N GLY A 15 12.48 -5.60 16.51
CA GLY A 15 13.59 -5.95 15.62
C GLY A 15 14.37 -7.20 16.02
N GLY A 16 14.04 -7.85 17.15
CA GLY A 16 14.74 -9.00 17.71
C GLY A 16 14.46 -10.34 17.00
N HIS A 17 14.51 -10.37 15.68
CA HIS A 17 14.21 -11.55 14.85
C HIS A 17 15.21 -11.72 13.71
N SER A 18 15.18 -12.88 13.06
CA SER A 18 15.94 -13.11 11.82
C SER A 18 15.35 -12.29 10.68
N ALA A 19 16.17 -11.45 10.06
CA ALA A 19 15.76 -10.52 9.01
C ALA A 19 16.83 -10.41 7.89
N GLY A 20 16.46 -9.74 6.80
CA GLY A 20 17.30 -9.51 5.63
C GLY A 20 16.97 -10.44 4.47
N ASP A 21 17.94 -10.60 3.58
CA ASP A 21 17.80 -11.39 2.36
C ASP A 21 17.81 -12.90 2.67
N VAL A 22 16.95 -13.64 1.99
CA VAL A 22 17.01 -15.10 1.95
C VAL A 22 18.39 -15.52 1.41
N ALA A 23 19.08 -16.38 2.15
CA ALA A 23 20.45 -16.78 1.84
C ALA A 23 20.56 -17.55 0.51
N THR A 24 21.73 -17.44 -0.14
CA THR A 24 22.09 -18.25 -1.31
C THR A 24 21.93 -19.75 -1.02
N GLY A 25 21.42 -20.49 -1.99
CA GLY A 25 21.18 -21.94 -1.86
C GLY A 25 19.84 -22.30 -1.21
N VAL A 26 19.04 -21.31 -0.79
CA VAL A 26 17.65 -21.49 -0.35
C VAL A 26 16.70 -21.04 -1.45
N ASP A 27 15.57 -21.73 -1.61
CA ASP A 27 14.50 -21.29 -2.51
C ASP A 27 14.03 -19.87 -2.14
N GLY A 28 14.02 -18.97 -3.11
CA GLY A 28 13.80 -17.54 -2.88
C GLY A 28 15.02 -16.73 -2.48
N ALA A 29 16.24 -17.21 -2.73
CA ALA A 29 17.48 -16.46 -2.49
C ALA A 29 17.39 -15.00 -2.98
N GLY A 30 17.84 -14.07 -2.14
CA GLY A 30 17.82 -12.63 -2.39
C GLY A 30 16.51 -11.91 -2.02
N ARG A 31 15.41 -12.64 -1.80
CA ARG A 31 14.13 -12.06 -1.37
C ARG A 31 14.20 -11.50 0.04
N MET A 32 13.45 -10.44 0.29
CA MET A 32 13.45 -9.77 1.59
C MET A 32 12.48 -10.41 2.58
N LYS A 33 12.93 -10.56 3.83
CA LYS A 33 12.16 -11.13 4.95
C LYS A 33 12.49 -10.41 6.27
N PRO A 34 11.55 -10.34 7.24
CA PRO A 34 10.13 -10.68 7.13
C PRO A 34 9.36 -9.69 6.24
N GLU A 35 8.14 -10.03 5.83
CA GLU A 35 7.29 -9.08 5.11
C GLU A 35 6.59 -8.07 6.04
N LEU A 36 6.32 -8.45 7.29
CA LEU A 36 5.57 -7.61 8.24
C LEU A 36 6.10 -7.83 9.66
N VAL A 37 5.96 -6.84 10.54
CA VAL A 37 6.23 -7.02 11.97
C VAL A 37 4.97 -6.80 12.81
N ALA A 38 4.93 -7.45 13.96
CA ALA A 38 3.84 -7.32 14.91
C ALA A 38 4.38 -7.38 16.35
N PRO A 39 3.64 -6.85 17.34
CA PRO A 39 4.05 -6.92 18.74
C PRO A 39 4.10 -8.37 19.24
N GLY A 40 5.08 -8.66 20.09
CA GLY A 40 5.25 -9.97 20.71
C GLY A 40 6.64 -10.12 21.33
N GLN A 41 6.79 -11.05 22.29
CA GLN A 41 8.11 -11.37 22.86
C GLN A 41 8.93 -12.29 21.94
N PHE A 42 8.26 -13.15 21.19
CA PHE A 42 8.84 -14.08 20.23
C PHE A 42 8.03 -14.08 18.94
N THR A 43 8.64 -14.45 17.80
CA THR A 43 7.94 -14.48 16.50
C THR A 43 6.74 -15.41 16.51
N SER A 44 6.76 -16.47 17.34
CA SER A 44 5.61 -17.37 17.55
C SER A 44 4.42 -16.69 18.23
N PHE A 45 4.62 -15.54 18.89
CA PHE A 45 3.56 -14.73 19.50
C PHE A 45 3.16 -13.56 18.61
N SER A 46 4.07 -13.02 17.77
CA SER A 46 3.71 -11.97 16.81
C SER A 46 3.00 -12.52 15.56
N THR A 47 3.34 -13.72 15.11
CA THR A 47 2.66 -14.39 13.97
C THR A 47 1.14 -14.50 14.14
N PRO A 48 0.59 -14.99 15.27
CA PRO A 48 -0.86 -15.07 15.45
C PRO A 48 -1.55 -13.70 15.50
N VAL A 49 -0.85 -12.60 15.83
CA VAL A 49 -1.42 -11.24 15.72
C VAL A 49 -1.74 -10.92 14.25
N VAL A 50 -0.80 -11.20 13.34
CA VAL A 50 -1.02 -11.00 11.89
C VAL A 50 -2.05 -12.01 11.35
N SER A 51 -2.06 -13.24 11.85
CA SER A 51 -3.10 -14.22 11.49
C SER A 51 -4.50 -13.77 11.91
N ALA A 52 -4.65 -13.21 13.11
CA ALA A 52 -5.91 -12.65 13.59
C ALA A 52 -6.34 -11.44 12.74
N ALA A 53 -5.41 -10.55 12.40
CA ALA A 53 -5.68 -9.44 11.48
C ALA A 53 -6.16 -9.95 10.10
N ALA A 54 -5.49 -10.95 9.53
CA ALA A 54 -5.88 -11.55 8.26
C ALA A 54 -7.26 -12.24 8.34
N ALA A 55 -7.57 -12.91 9.45
CA ALA A 55 -8.87 -13.54 9.67
C ALA A 55 -9.99 -12.49 9.75
N LEU A 56 -9.76 -11.37 10.47
CA LEU A 56 -10.70 -10.26 10.52
C LEU A 56 -10.93 -9.66 9.13
N MET A 57 -9.87 -9.43 8.35
CA MET A 57 -10.01 -8.96 6.97
C MET A 57 -10.80 -9.95 6.11
N TYR A 58 -10.55 -11.25 6.25
CA TYR A 58 -11.31 -12.27 5.52
C TYR A 58 -12.80 -12.26 5.90
N GLU A 59 -13.12 -12.12 7.18
CA GLU A 59 -14.50 -11.98 7.66
C GLU A 59 -15.16 -10.72 7.10
N THR A 60 -14.54 -9.55 7.25
CA THR A 60 -15.04 -8.26 6.72
C THR A 60 -15.37 -8.36 5.25
N THR A 61 -14.49 -8.98 4.46
CA THR A 61 -14.65 -9.11 3.01
C THR A 61 -15.62 -10.23 2.59
N SER A 62 -16.07 -11.05 3.54
CA SER A 62 -17.02 -12.15 3.32
C SER A 62 -18.45 -11.81 3.73
N VAL A 63 -18.69 -10.65 4.34
CA VAL A 63 -20.03 -10.15 4.72
C VAL A 63 -20.50 -9.00 3.84
N ALA A 64 -21.81 -8.75 3.78
CA ALA A 64 -22.36 -7.63 3.03
C ALA A 64 -21.94 -6.28 3.65
N PRO A 65 -21.72 -5.22 2.86
CA PRO A 65 -21.90 -5.17 1.40
C PRO A 65 -20.71 -5.68 0.57
N TYR A 66 -19.61 -6.09 1.21
CA TYR A 66 -18.33 -6.35 0.54
C TYR A 66 -18.20 -7.72 -0.12
N ASN A 67 -19.02 -8.68 0.29
CA ASN A 67 -19.01 -10.07 -0.18
C ASN A 67 -19.29 -10.28 -1.67
N VAL A 68 -19.84 -9.27 -2.36
CA VAL A 68 -20.17 -9.33 -3.79
C VAL A 68 -18.89 -9.48 -4.63
N ASN A 69 -17.84 -8.73 -4.30
CA ASN A 69 -16.58 -8.82 -5.03
C ASN A 69 -15.64 -9.86 -4.40
N THR A 70 -15.66 -11.07 -4.95
CA THR A 70 -14.90 -12.20 -4.39
C THR A 70 -13.37 -12.10 -4.55
N THR A 71 -12.85 -11.17 -5.36
CA THR A 71 -11.40 -10.92 -5.49
C THR A 71 -10.83 -10.27 -4.22
N ARG A 72 -11.66 -9.49 -3.51
CA ARG A 72 -11.35 -8.80 -2.26
C ARG A 72 -10.87 -9.74 -1.15
N ARG A 73 -11.50 -10.91 -1.04
CA ARG A 73 -11.18 -11.92 -0.01
C ARG A 73 -10.09 -12.92 -0.40
N LYS A 74 -9.44 -12.74 -1.57
CA LYS A 74 -8.32 -13.59 -1.97
C LYS A 74 -7.14 -13.35 -1.04
N GLY A 75 -6.39 -14.41 -0.71
CA GLY A 75 -5.23 -14.31 0.18
C GLY A 75 -4.16 -13.31 -0.31
N VAL A 76 -4.00 -13.17 -1.64
CA VAL A 76 -3.08 -12.17 -2.24
C VAL A 76 -3.55 -10.74 -1.99
N THR A 77 -4.86 -10.49 -2.05
CA THR A 77 -5.47 -9.17 -1.79
C THR A 77 -5.37 -8.81 -0.32
N ILE A 78 -5.70 -9.74 0.58
CA ILE A 78 -5.54 -9.55 2.04
C ILE A 78 -4.07 -9.34 2.40
N LYS A 79 -3.14 -10.11 1.80
CA LYS A 79 -1.70 -9.90 1.96
C LYS A 79 -1.31 -8.49 1.53
N SER A 80 -1.72 -8.05 0.33
CA SER A 80 -1.41 -6.72 -0.18
C SER A 80 -1.90 -5.61 0.77
N ALA A 81 -3.15 -5.70 1.23
CA ALA A 81 -3.73 -4.70 2.14
C ALA A 81 -3.03 -4.65 3.51
N LEU A 82 -2.69 -5.79 4.10
CA LEU A 82 -1.97 -5.85 5.37
C LEU A 82 -0.56 -5.25 5.28
N LEU A 83 0.13 -5.48 4.17
CA LEU A 83 1.48 -4.94 3.96
C LEU A 83 1.42 -3.45 3.61
N CYS A 84 0.55 -3.03 2.69
CA CYS A 84 0.41 -1.62 2.30
C CYS A 84 -0.03 -0.73 3.45
N GLY A 85 -0.97 -1.22 4.25
CA GLY A 85 -1.53 -0.52 5.39
C GLY A 85 -0.60 -0.48 6.60
N ALA A 86 0.56 -1.14 6.58
CA ALA A 86 1.45 -1.18 7.72
C ALA A 86 1.88 0.22 8.19
N THR A 87 1.99 0.40 9.51
CA THR A 87 2.53 1.62 10.11
C THR A 87 4.05 1.59 10.00
N HIS A 88 4.60 2.58 9.33
CA HIS A 88 6.03 2.75 9.15
C HIS A 88 6.59 3.55 10.31
N ASN A 89 7.65 3.06 10.95
CA ASN A 89 8.35 3.85 11.97
C ASN A 89 9.19 4.97 11.31
N ALA A 90 9.66 5.93 12.10
CA ALA A 90 10.47 7.04 11.59
C ALA A 90 11.77 6.58 10.92
N GLY A 91 12.33 5.44 11.34
CA GLY A 91 13.56 4.86 10.79
C GLY A 91 13.36 3.97 9.57
N TRP A 92 12.12 3.71 9.15
CA TRP A 92 11.83 2.77 8.07
C TRP A 92 12.43 3.27 6.77
N GLN A 93 13.23 2.42 6.13
CA GLN A 93 13.85 2.70 4.85
C GLN A 93 14.20 1.41 4.11
N ASN A 94 14.01 1.42 2.80
CA ASN A 94 14.23 0.27 1.94
C ASN A 94 15.49 0.44 1.06
N GLN A 95 16.55 1.00 1.67
CA GLN A 95 17.88 1.20 1.09
C GLN A 95 17.91 2.04 -0.20
N THR A 96 16.87 2.85 -0.40
CA THR A 96 16.75 3.74 -1.57
C THR A 96 17.78 4.87 -1.51
N PRO A 97 18.53 5.14 -2.61
CA PRO A 97 19.41 6.29 -2.69
C PRO A 97 18.65 7.60 -2.43
N THR A 98 19.23 8.50 -1.65
CA THR A 98 18.62 9.78 -1.27
C THR A 98 19.00 10.94 -2.19
N SER A 99 19.97 10.73 -3.09
CA SER A 99 20.50 11.73 -4.03
C SER A 99 21.06 11.08 -5.30
N GLY A 100 21.35 11.90 -6.29
CA GLY A 100 21.92 11.48 -7.58
C GLY A 100 20.89 10.81 -8.51
N PRO A 101 21.33 10.27 -9.66
CA PRO A 101 20.44 9.80 -10.72
C PRO A 101 19.46 8.68 -10.30
N ASN A 102 19.82 7.92 -9.27
CA ASN A 102 19.02 6.80 -8.76
C ASN A 102 18.16 7.17 -7.55
N ARG A 103 18.05 8.46 -7.19
CA ARG A 103 17.20 8.89 -6.08
C ARG A 103 15.78 8.36 -6.28
N GLY A 104 15.21 7.74 -5.25
CA GLY A 104 13.85 7.22 -5.28
C GLY A 104 13.67 5.87 -6.01
N LEU A 105 14.74 5.25 -6.51
CA LEU A 105 14.72 3.90 -7.10
C LEU A 105 15.22 2.87 -6.08
N THR A 106 14.46 1.80 -5.88
CA THR A 106 14.90 0.62 -5.12
C THR A 106 14.77 -0.69 -5.90
N VAL A 107 15.64 -1.63 -5.55
CA VAL A 107 15.56 -3.06 -5.91
C VAL A 107 15.30 -3.95 -4.68
N LYS A 108 15.05 -3.30 -3.54
CA LYS A 108 14.80 -3.88 -2.22
C LYS A 108 13.50 -3.25 -1.72
N PRO A 109 12.33 -3.87 -1.94
CA PRO A 109 11.05 -3.19 -1.74
C PRO A 109 10.77 -2.88 -0.27
N LEU A 110 11.33 -3.65 0.66
CA LEU A 110 11.02 -3.60 2.09
C LEU A 110 12.16 -3.01 2.92
N ASP A 111 11.86 -2.62 4.15
CA ASP A 111 12.89 -2.42 5.17
C ASP A 111 13.54 -3.77 5.53
N PRO A 112 14.87 -3.85 5.63
CA PRO A 112 15.59 -5.11 5.85
C PRO A 112 15.32 -5.74 7.22
N VAL A 113 14.81 -4.98 8.19
CA VAL A 113 14.47 -5.47 9.55
C VAL A 113 12.97 -5.54 9.73
N PHE A 114 12.25 -4.47 9.36
CA PHE A 114 10.84 -4.29 9.69
C PHE A 114 9.88 -4.68 8.56
N GLY A 115 10.38 -5.13 7.40
CA GLY A 115 9.52 -5.49 6.28
C GLY A 115 8.77 -4.27 5.76
N ALA A 116 7.45 -4.39 5.56
CA ALA A 116 6.57 -3.28 5.24
C ALA A 116 6.27 -2.38 6.45
N GLY A 117 6.59 -2.81 7.67
CA GLY A 117 6.31 -2.08 8.91
C GLY A 117 5.44 -2.87 9.89
N THR A 118 4.85 -2.16 10.84
CA THR A 118 4.00 -2.75 11.88
C THR A 118 2.59 -2.98 11.36
N VAL A 119 2.03 -4.17 11.58
CA VAL A 119 0.63 -4.47 11.23
C VAL A 119 -0.31 -3.38 11.76
N ASN A 120 -1.19 -2.87 10.88
CA ASN A 120 -2.21 -1.90 11.23
C ASN A 120 -3.55 -2.37 10.64
N VAL A 121 -4.42 -2.84 11.53
CA VAL A 121 -5.71 -3.44 11.17
C VAL A 121 -6.66 -2.40 10.58
N ASP A 122 -6.64 -1.17 11.09
CA ASP A 122 -7.51 -0.09 10.61
C ASP A 122 -7.21 0.27 9.15
N ARG A 123 -5.93 0.50 8.83
CA ARG A 123 -5.52 0.81 7.44
C ARG A 123 -5.82 -0.33 6.49
N ALA A 124 -5.54 -1.57 6.87
CA ALA A 124 -5.88 -2.74 6.07
C ALA A 124 -7.40 -2.87 5.85
N HIS A 125 -8.20 -2.60 6.89
CA HIS A 125 -9.66 -2.57 6.79
C HIS A 125 -10.12 -1.50 5.82
N ARG A 126 -9.66 -0.25 5.95
CA ARG A 126 -10.00 0.86 5.05
C ARG A 126 -9.65 0.58 3.59
N ILE A 127 -8.47 -0.02 3.34
CA ILE A 127 -8.09 -0.48 1.99
C ILE A 127 -9.12 -1.48 1.48
N LEU A 128 -9.41 -2.53 2.25
CA LEU A 128 -10.29 -3.61 1.82
C LEU A 128 -11.76 -3.25 1.82
N THR A 129 -12.21 -2.19 2.49
CA THR A 129 -13.60 -1.72 2.43
C THR A 129 -13.83 -0.69 1.33
N ALA A 130 -12.78 -0.04 0.83
CA ALA A 130 -12.86 0.82 -0.35
C ALA A 130 -13.38 0.09 -1.60
N ASN A 131 -13.86 0.87 -2.57
CA ASN A 131 -14.20 0.33 -3.89
C ASN A 131 -12.93 -0.12 -4.63
N GLU A 132 -13.08 -1.18 -5.43
CA GLU A 132 -12.02 -1.62 -6.34
C GLU A 132 -11.79 -0.52 -7.39
N ALA A 133 -10.53 -0.21 -7.65
CA ALA A 133 -10.14 0.83 -8.57
C ALA A 133 -10.32 0.42 -10.03
N ALA A 134 -10.51 1.41 -10.89
CA ALA A 134 -10.64 1.21 -12.34
C ALA A 134 -9.33 1.56 -13.06
N PRO A 135 -8.58 0.57 -13.59
CA PRO A 135 -7.32 0.84 -14.25
C PRO A 135 -7.48 1.36 -15.68
N SER A 136 -6.47 2.10 -16.14
CA SER A 136 -6.19 2.35 -17.55
C SER A 136 -5.11 1.40 -18.08
N ALA A 137 -5.19 1.06 -19.38
CA ALA A 137 -4.20 0.21 -20.05
C ALA A 137 -2.89 0.94 -20.40
N THR A 138 -2.88 2.27 -20.38
CA THR A 138 -1.68 3.09 -20.63
C THR A 138 -1.55 4.20 -19.60
N ALA A 139 -0.30 4.61 -19.32
CA ALA A 139 -0.03 5.71 -18.39
C ALA A 139 -0.62 7.05 -18.87
N ALA A 140 -0.58 7.32 -20.19
CA ALA A 140 -1.19 8.51 -20.78
C ALA A 140 -2.73 8.50 -20.66
N GLY A 141 -3.35 7.32 -20.80
CA GLY A 141 -4.78 7.14 -20.54
C GLY A 141 -5.12 7.45 -19.09
N ALA A 142 -4.35 6.91 -18.13
CA ALA A 142 -4.55 7.20 -16.72
C ALA A 142 -4.41 8.69 -16.41
N ALA A 143 -3.43 9.40 -16.99
CA ALA A 143 -3.22 10.82 -16.73
C ALA A 143 -4.47 11.70 -16.98
N THR A 144 -5.39 11.26 -17.84
CA THR A 144 -6.63 11.98 -18.18
C THR A 144 -7.91 11.30 -17.68
N ALA A 145 -7.79 10.12 -17.05
CA ALA A 145 -8.91 9.40 -16.47
C ALA A 145 -9.42 10.05 -15.17
N THR A 146 -10.55 9.57 -14.66
CA THR A 146 -11.03 9.94 -13.33
C THR A 146 -10.03 9.49 -12.26
N ALA A 147 -9.70 10.40 -11.35
CA ALA A 147 -8.87 10.07 -10.19
C ALA A 147 -9.53 8.99 -9.32
N GLN A 148 -8.72 8.05 -8.85
CA GLN A 148 -9.16 7.01 -7.94
C GLN A 148 -9.19 7.55 -6.50
N PRO A 149 -9.94 6.90 -5.59
CA PRO A 149 -9.91 7.25 -4.18
C PRO A 149 -8.49 7.19 -3.58
N LEU A 150 -8.25 8.02 -2.57
CA LEU A 150 -6.96 8.12 -1.87
C LEU A 150 -6.56 6.83 -1.12
N VAL A 151 -7.53 5.96 -0.85
CA VAL A 151 -7.33 4.62 -0.28
C VAL A 151 -8.14 3.66 -1.13
N SER A 152 -7.47 2.70 -1.77
CA SER A 152 -8.14 1.74 -2.67
C SER A 152 -7.23 0.55 -2.99
N TRP A 153 -7.74 -0.34 -3.83
CA TRP A 153 -7.13 -1.61 -4.21
C TRP A 153 -7.63 -2.02 -5.59
N ASP A 154 -6.89 -2.90 -6.24
CA ASP A 154 -7.31 -3.57 -7.48
C ASP A 154 -6.75 -4.99 -7.53
N TYR A 155 -7.52 -5.93 -8.06
CA TYR A 155 -7.08 -7.30 -8.33
C TYR A 155 -7.11 -7.56 -9.84
N ASP A 156 -6.00 -8.08 -10.37
CA ASP A 156 -5.96 -8.53 -11.75
C ASP A 156 -5.02 -9.74 -11.94
N VAL A 157 -5.17 -10.43 -13.07
CA VAL A 157 -4.33 -11.56 -13.46
C VAL A 157 -3.37 -11.08 -14.55
N TYR A 158 -2.13 -10.79 -14.15
CA TYR A 158 -1.12 -10.26 -15.06
C TYR A 158 -0.64 -11.31 -16.05
N VAL A 159 -0.95 -11.09 -17.33
CA VAL A 159 -0.42 -11.83 -18.48
C VAL A 159 0.84 -11.14 -19.04
N ALA A 160 1.49 -11.74 -20.03
CA ALA A 160 2.71 -11.20 -20.64
C ALA A 160 2.49 -9.76 -21.16
N ALA A 161 3.47 -8.88 -20.92
CA ALA A 161 3.45 -7.45 -21.29
C ALA A 161 2.28 -6.61 -20.73
N MET A 162 1.49 -7.15 -19.79
CA MET A 162 0.37 -6.43 -19.21
C MET A 162 0.83 -5.27 -18.33
N GLN A 163 0.09 -4.17 -18.41
CA GLN A 163 0.27 -2.99 -17.57
C GLN A 163 -1.09 -2.48 -17.07
N ARG A 164 -1.07 -1.84 -15.91
CA ARG A 164 -2.22 -1.18 -15.29
C ARG A 164 -1.78 0.14 -14.68
N HIS A 165 -2.58 1.17 -14.88
CA HIS A 165 -2.26 2.53 -14.48
C HIS A 165 -3.46 3.20 -13.83
N TYR A 166 -3.22 3.95 -12.75
CA TYR A 166 -4.27 4.55 -11.92
C TYR A 166 -3.92 6.02 -11.68
N ARG A 167 -4.88 6.91 -11.91
CA ARG A 167 -4.71 8.33 -11.56
C ARG A 167 -4.98 8.52 -10.08
N ILE A 168 -4.09 9.23 -9.40
CA ILE A 168 -4.24 9.62 -8.00
C ILE A 168 -4.02 11.12 -7.93
N ASP A 169 -5.03 11.86 -7.46
CA ASP A 169 -4.95 13.30 -7.26
C ASP A 169 -4.81 13.57 -5.77
N LEU A 170 -3.65 14.08 -5.36
CA LEU A 170 -3.32 14.42 -3.98
C LEU A 170 -3.75 15.86 -3.69
N PRO A 171 -4.70 16.09 -2.77
CA PRO A 171 -5.22 17.44 -2.48
C PRO A 171 -4.24 18.26 -1.65
N ALA A 172 -3.42 17.62 -0.82
CA ALA A 172 -2.43 18.23 0.04
C ALA A 172 -1.16 17.36 0.08
N PRO A 173 -0.02 17.89 0.57
CA PRO A 173 1.15 17.06 0.83
C PRO A 173 0.83 15.91 1.80
N ALA A 174 1.26 14.69 1.48
CA ALA A 174 0.90 13.49 2.23
C ALA A 174 2.03 12.46 2.26
N ASP A 175 1.93 11.50 3.18
CA ASP A 175 2.67 10.26 3.06
C ASP A 175 1.88 9.29 2.17
N PHE A 176 2.56 8.53 1.32
CA PHE A 176 1.94 7.65 0.34
C PHE A 176 2.56 6.26 0.41
N SER A 177 1.73 5.25 0.65
CA SER A 177 2.11 3.83 0.56
C SER A 177 1.36 3.20 -0.60
N ALA A 178 2.05 2.48 -1.48
CA ALA A 178 1.43 1.61 -2.47
C ALA A 178 2.18 0.30 -2.56
N LEU A 179 1.46 -0.81 -2.62
CA LEU A 179 2.07 -2.13 -2.60
C LEU A 179 1.31 -3.07 -3.52
N ILE A 180 2.07 -3.84 -4.29
CA ILE A 180 1.53 -4.95 -5.08
C ILE A 180 2.15 -6.25 -4.59
N THR A 181 1.32 -7.30 -4.47
CA THR A 181 1.81 -8.66 -4.26
C THR A 181 1.25 -9.60 -5.31
N TRP A 182 1.98 -10.67 -5.59
CA TRP A 182 1.52 -11.75 -6.44
C TRP A 182 2.00 -13.10 -5.93
N ASN A 183 1.21 -14.13 -6.22
CA ASN A 183 1.58 -15.49 -5.82
C ASN A 183 2.52 -16.10 -6.86
N ARG A 184 3.55 -16.81 -6.39
CA ARG A 184 4.28 -17.76 -7.22
C ARG A 184 3.37 -18.96 -7.50
N SER A 185 3.17 -19.26 -8.78
CA SER A 185 2.43 -20.44 -9.21
C SER A 185 3.20 -21.72 -8.85
N PRO A 186 2.58 -22.67 -8.12
CA PRO A 186 3.21 -23.96 -7.86
C PRO A 186 3.34 -24.75 -9.16
N THR A 187 4.43 -25.51 -9.31
CA THR A 187 4.57 -26.47 -10.42
C THR A 187 3.95 -27.81 -10.02
N THR A 188 3.36 -28.50 -10.99
CA THR A 188 2.81 -29.86 -10.80
C THR A 188 3.92 -30.92 -10.66
N GLN A 189 5.16 -30.58 -11.03
CA GLN A 189 6.34 -31.43 -10.93
C GLN A 189 7.44 -30.70 -10.15
N TRP A 190 7.98 -31.38 -9.15
CA TRP A 190 9.15 -30.93 -8.40
C TRP A 190 10.41 -31.47 -9.07
N THR A 191 11.01 -30.67 -9.95
CA THR A 191 12.32 -31.00 -10.51
C THR A 191 13.39 -30.53 -9.53
N SER A 192 14.16 -31.47 -8.99
CA SER A 192 15.27 -31.15 -8.09
C SER A 192 16.23 -30.16 -8.76
N GLY A 193 16.54 -29.05 -8.09
CA GLY A 193 17.51 -28.06 -8.56
C GLY A 193 16.95 -26.91 -9.41
N SER A 194 15.65 -26.87 -9.71
CA SER A 194 15.04 -25.73 -10.44
C SER A 194 13.82 -25.16 -9.70
N ALA A 195 13.94 -23.98 -9.11
CA ALA A 195 12.81 -23.27 -8.54
C ALA A 195 11.86 -22.78 -9.66
N PRO A 196 10.52 -22.80 -9.45
CA PRO A 196 9.59 -22.20 -10.40
C PRO A 196 9.92 -20.73 -10.64
N ALA A 197 9.92 -20.32 -11.92
CA ALA A 197 10.07 -18.93 -12.28
C ALA A 197 8.92 -18.10 -11.69
N VAL A 198 9.22 -16.86 -11.32
CA VAL A 198 8.27 -15.93 -10.72
C VAL A 198 8.09 -14.77 -11.70
N VAL A 199 6.84 -14.39 -11.95
CA VAL A 199 6.53 -13.16 -12.70
C VAL A 199 7.26 -11.99 -12.04
N ASN A 200 7.80 -11.08 -12.84
CA ASN A 200 8.46 -9.88 -12.38
C ASN A 200 7.55 -8.68 -12.68
N LEU A 201 6.99 -8.10 -11.63
CA LEU A 201 6.22 -6.86 -11.73
C LEU A 201 7.05 -5.72 -11.15
N ARG A 202 6.92 -4.53 -11.74
CA ARG A 202 7.49 -3.27 -11.28
C ARG A 202 6.37 -2.35 -10.83
N LEU A 203 6.64 -1.55 -9.79
CA LEU A 203 5.73 -0.54 -9.27
C LEU A 203 6.37 0.85 -9.37
N GLU A 204 5.69 1.80 -10.00
CA GLU A 204 6.22 3.14 -10.24
C GLU A 204 5.16 4.22 -10.05
N LEU A 205 5.50 5.32 -9.37
CA LEU A 205 4.69 6.52 -9.29
C LEU A 205 5.32 7.63 -10.15
N LYS A 206 4.53 8.18 -11.08
CA LYS A 206 4.91 9.31 -11.93
C LYS A 206 4.08 10.53 -11.60
N LYS A 207 4.65 11.73 -11.69
CA LYS A 207 3.88 12.98 -11.59
C LYS A 207 3.25 13.30 -12.93
N VAL A 208 2.05 13.85 -12.96
CA VAL A 208 1.43 14.37 -14.18
C VAL A 208 1.80 15.83 -14.32
N VAL A 209 2.46 16.19 -15.43
CA VAL A 209 2.79 17.57 -15.81
C VAL A 209 2.18 17.80 -17.18
N ASP A 210 1.30 18.80 -17.30
CA ASP A 210 0.60 19.13 -18.55
C ASP A 210 -0.08 17.92 -19.23
N GLY A 211 -0.69 17.04 -18.41
CA GLY A 211 -1.37 15.83 -18.87
C GLY A 211 -0.44 14.66 -19.22
N VAL A 212 0.88 14.78 -19.00
CA VAL A 212 1.88 13.76 -19.32
C VAL A 212 2.48 13.19 -18.02
N PRO A 213 2.46 11.85 -17.83
CA PRO A 213 3.21 11.22 -16.75
C PRO A 213 4.72 11.37 -16.95
N VAL A 214 5.40 12.01 -16.00
CA VAL A 214 6.85 12.18 -15.98
C VAL A 214 7.45 11.46 -14.78
N ALA A 215 8.60 10.83 -15.00
CA ALA A 215 9.34 10.16 -13.93
C ALA A 215 9.81 11.19 -12.90
N ILE A 216 9.76 10.79 -11.63
CA ILE A 216 10.22 11.60 -10.49
C ILE A 216 11.38 10.93 -9.76
N THR A 217 12.09 10.01 -10.43
CA THR A 217 13.38 9.50 -9.95
C THR A 217 14.48 10.53 -10.18
N GLY A 218 15.60 10.38 -9.47
CA GLY A 218 16.75 11.28 -9.60
C GLY A 218 16.43 12.72 -9.18
N ASP A 219 17.05 13.66 -9.88
CA ASP A 219 16.91 15.10 -9.62
C ASP A 219 15.50 15.61 -9.98
N ALA A 220 14.76 14.93 -10.86
CA ALA A 220 13.38 15.26 -11.20
C ALA A 220 12.41 15.10 -10.01
N GLY A 221 12.78 14.30 -9.01
CA GLY A 221 12.01 14.13 -7.78
C GLY A 221 12.26 15.19 -6.71
N VAL A 222 13.26 16.06 -6.89
CA VAL A 222 13.61 17.10 -5.90
C VAL A 222 12.45 18.10 -5.81
N GLY A 223 11.99 18.36 -4.59
CA GLY A 223 10.81 19.21 -4.33
C GLY A 223 9.45 18.53 -4.61
N VAL A 224 9.44 17.31 -5.18
CA VAL A 224 8.20 16.54 -5.37
C VAL A 224 7.92 15.62 -4.18
N PHE A 225 8.95 15.07 -3.54
CA PHE A 225 8.82 14.28 -2.31
C PHE A 225 10.04 14.45 -1.41
N THR A 226 9.86 14.23 -0.11
CA THR A 226 10.92 14.41 0.90
C THR A 226 11.87 13.21 0.92
N SER A 227 11.34 12.00 1.12
CA SER A 227 12.14 10.78 1.22
C SER A 227 11.34 9.53 0.80
N GLY A 228 12.01 8.38 0.75
CA GLY A 228 11.43 7.11 0.32
C GLY A 228 11.69 6.80 -1.15
N ASN A 229 10.83 5.98 -1.75
CA ASN A 229 10.97 5.50 -3.12
C ASN A 229 9.71 5.68 -3.96
N VAL A 230 9.92 6.01 -5.23
CA VAL A 230 8.88 6.23 -6.25
C VAL A 230 8.93 5.16 -7.34
N LEU A 231 9.99 4.34 -7.35
CA LEU A 231 10.16 3.18 -8.22
C LEU A 231 10.69 2.02 -7.40
N SER A 232 10.00 0.88 -7.48
CA SER A 232 10.40 -0.39 -6.90
C SER A 232 10.44 -1.46 -7.98
N ALA A 233 11.60 -2.10 -8.14
CA ALA A 233 11.89 -3.02 -9.24
C ALA A 233 12.83 -4.16 -8.79
N SER A 234 12.42 -4.94 -7.80
CA SER A 234 13.10 -6.16 -7.40
C SER A 234 12.98 -7.23 -8.50
N ALA A 235 14.09 -7.89 -8.81
CA ALA A 235 14.08 -9.01 -9.75
C ALA A 235 13.71 -10.35 -9.11
N VAL A 236 13.61 -10.39 -7.77
CA VAL A 236 13.52 -11.66 -7.00
C VAL A 236 12.31 -11.72 -6.08
N ASP A 237 11.82 -10.57 -5.61
CA ASP A 237 10.65 -10.50 -4.74
C ASP A 237 9.35 -10.71 -5.54
N ASN A 238 8.33 -11.22 -4.85
CA ASN A 238 6.97 -11.33 -5.39
C ASN A 238 6.04 -10.26 -4.80
N LEU A 239 6.64 -9.11 -4.50
CA LEU A 239 5.99 -7.90 -4.07
C LEU A 239 6.84 -6.70 -4.49
N GLU A 240 6.19 -5.58 -4.71
CA GLU A 240 6.84 -4.27 -4.83
C GLU A 240 6.14 -3.29 -3.90
N HIS A 241 6.90 -2.38 -3.31
CA HIS A 241 6.38 -1.43 -2.31
C HIS A 241 6.99 -0.05 -2.54
N LEU A 242 6.11 0.94 -2.66
CA LEU A 242 6.45 2.35 -2.58
C LEU A 242 6.04 2.84 -1.20
N TYR A 243 6.96 3.45 -0.48
CA TYR A 243 6.61 4.31 0.63
C TYR A 243 7.32 5.65 0.48
N ILE A 244 6.53 6.70 0.33
CA ILE A 244 6.97 8.05 0.00
C ILE A 244 6.54 8.96 1.14
N ARG A 245 7.47 9.73 1.69
CA ARG A 245 7.17 10.71 2.73
C ARG A 245 7.14 12.12 2.19
N GLY A 246 6.15 12.89 2.63
CA GLY A 246 5.94 14.28 2.20
C GLY A 246 5.90 14.42 0.68
N LEU A 247 5.12 13.56 0.02
CA LEU A 247 4.79 13.68 -1.40
C LEU A 247 3.93 14.94 -1.58
N ALA A 248 4.35 15.85 -2.45
CA ALA A 248 3.65 17.11 -2.69
C ALA A 248 2.26 16.89 -3.28
N ALA A 249 1.38 17.88 -3.09
CA ALA A 249 0.07 17.91 -3.75
C ALA A 249 0.22 17.90 -5.29
N GLY A 250 -0.78 17.34 -5.97
CA GLY A 250 -0.85 17.28 -7.43
C GLY A 250 -1.36 15.95 -7.96
N SER A 251 -1.35 15.81 -9.29
CA SER A 251 -1.79 14.62 -9.99
C SER A 251 -0.64 13.65 -10.25
N TYR A 252 -0.90 12.36 -10.06
CA TYR A 252 0.06 11.29 -10.21
C TYR A 252 -0.55 10.10 -10.96
N VAL A 253 0.31 9.29 -11.57
CA VAL A 253 -0.04 7.99 -12.14
C VAL A 253 0.75 6.90 -11.44
N LEU A 254 0.04 6.04 -10.70
CA LEU A 254 0.57 4.80 -10.15
C LEU A 254 0.51 3.73 -11.24
N SER A 255 1.63 3.09 -11.51
CA SER A 255 1.80 2.14 -12.60
C SER A 255 2.31 0.81 -12.09
N VAL A 256 1.68 -0.26 -12.56
CA VAL A 256 2.22 -1.62 -12.45
C VAL A 256 2.54 -2.10 -13.86
N THR A 257 3.79 -2.50 -14.07
CA THR A 257 4.24 -3.07 -15.35
C THR A 257 4.81 -4.46 -15.13
N ARG A 258 4.54 -5.38 -16.05
CA ARG A 258 5.23 -6.66 -16.09
C ARG A 258 6.50 -6.54 -16.92
N ASP A 259 7.64 -6.88 -16.30
CA ASP A 259 8.99 -6.65 -16.84
C ASP A 259 9.72 -7.96 -17.23
N ASP A 260 9.04 -9.11 -17.19
CA ASP A 260 9.55 -10.39 -17.68
C ASP A 260 8.94 -10.82 -19.02
N ALA A 261 9.60 -11.80 -19.68
CA ALA A 261 9.13 -12.44 -20.91
C ALA A 261 8.53 -13.84 -20.68
N LEU A 262 8.13 -14.18 -19.44
CA LEU A 262 7.56 -15.47 -19.12
C LEU A 262 6.12 -15.58 -19.65
N THR A 263 5.64 -16.81 -19.81
CA THR A 263 4.27 -17.11 -20.28
C THR A 263 3.29 -17.42 -19.16
N ASN A 264 3.77 -17.69 -17.94
CA ASN A 264 2.91 -17.89 -16.78
C ASN A 264 2.20 -16.59 -16.39
N VAL A 265 1.06 -16.72 -15.72
CA VAL A 265 0.26 -15.59 -15.23
C VAL A 265 0.45 -15.41 -13.73
N ALA A 266 0.16 -14.20 -13.24
CA ALA A 266 0.22 -13.86 -11.82
C ALA A 266 -1.08 -13.22 -11.35
N ALA A 267 -1.82 -13.94 -10.51
CA ALA A 267 -2.89 -13.34 -9.71
C ALA A 267 -2.26 -12.34 -8.73
N SER A 268 -2.59 -11.06 -8.90
CA SER A 268 -1.90 -9.96 -8.26
C SER A 268 -2.91 -8.99 -7.66
N ALA A 269 -2.55 -8.37 -6.55
CA ALA A 269 -3.36 -7.35 -5.92
C ALA A 269 -2.52 -6.11 -5.62
N LEU A 270 -2.89 -4.98 -6.23
CA LEU A 270 -2.36 -3.66 -5.94
C LEU A 270 -3.21 -3.02 -4.84
N THR A 271 -2.58 -2.31 -3.92
CA THR A 271 -3.23 -1.52 -2.89
C THR A 271 -2.49 -0.22 -2.70
N TRP A 272 -3.17 0.83 -2.28
CA TRP A 272 -2.53 2.05 -1.82
C TRP A 272 -3.29 2.70 -0.69
N PHE A 273 -2.55 3.46 0.09
CA PHE A 273 -3.02 4.22 1.23
C PHE A 273 -2.29 5.56 1.25
N VAL A 274 -3.04 6.64 1.08
CA VAL A 274 -2.57 8.00 1.31
C VAL A 274 -2.85 8.36 2.76
N ASP A 275 -1.81 8.75 3.48
CA ASP A 275 -1.86 9.25 4.84
C ASP A 275 -1.73 10.78 4.81
N LEU A 276 -2.89 11.43 4.75
CA LEU A 276 -2.96 12.88 4.82
C LEU A 276 -2.66 13.35 6.24
N PRO A 277 -2.03 14.54 6.41
CA PRO A 277 -1.95 15.18 7.71
C PRO A 277 -3.35 15.30 8.30
N VAL A 278 -3.50 15.03 9.61
CA VAL A 278 -4.79 15.21 10.29
C VAL A 278 -5.18 16.67 10.22
N ILE A 279 -6.32 16.96 9.58
CA ILE A 279 -6.93 18.28 9.55
C ILE A 279 -8.13 18.23 10.51
N LEU A 280 -8.14 19.11 11.50
CA LEU A 280 -9.27 19.21 12.42
C LEU A 280 -10.53 19.60 11.63
N GLY A 281 -11.56 18.76 11.69
CA GLY A 281 -12.82 18.98 10.96
C GLY A 281 -12.95 18.21 9.64
N ASP A 282 -11.89 17.57 9.15
CA ASP A 282 -11.93 16.63 8.02
C ASP A 282 -12.36 15.26 8.55
N ILE A 283 -13.68 15.02 8.53
CA ILE A 283 -14.33 13.87 9.17
C ILE A 283 -14.29 12.65 8.24
N ASP A 284 -14.35 12.85 6.92
CA ASP A 284 -14.24 11.75 5.95
C ASP A 284 -12.77 11.38 5.62
N GLY A 285 -11.82 12.23 6.01
CA GLY A 285 -10.39 12.03 5.87
C GLY A 285 -9.88 12.25 4.44
N ASN A 286 -10.56 13.09 3.66
CA ASN A 286 -10.22 13.37 2.26
C ASN A 286 -9.18 14.50 2.09
N GLY A 287 -8.79 15.17 3.16
CA GLY A 287 -7.76 16.22 3.19
C GLY A 287 -8.28 17.64 3.00
N VAL A 288 -9.60 17.85 2.98
CA VAL A 288 -10.26 19.15 2.96
C VAL A 288 -11.47 19.13 3.90
N VAL A 289 -11.89 20.29 4.38
CA VAL A 289 -13.06 20.42 5.27
C VAL A 289 -14.19 21.09 4.51
N ASN A 290 -15.17 20.30 4.05
CA ASN A 290 -16.23 20.78 3.18
C ASN A 290 -17.62 20.23 3.53
N GLY A 291 -18.56 20.31 2.58
CA GLY A 291 -19.93 19.87 2.76
C GLY A 291 -20.11 18.38 3.04
N ALA A 292 -19.17 17.53 2.62
CA ALA A 292 -19.16 16.10 2.94
C ALA A 292 -18.94 15.87 4.44
N ASP A 293 -17.96 16.55 5.03
CA ASP A 293 -17.66 16.51 6.47
C ASP A 293 -18.82 17.06 7.28
N LEU A 294 -19.38 18.19 6.84
CA LEU A 294 -20.58 18.76 7.46
C LEU A 294 -21.74 17.77 7.43
N GLY A 295 -21.95 17.07 6.31
CA GLY A 295 -22.97 16.04 6.17
C GLY A 295 -22.78 14.90 7.17
N LEU A 296 -21.54 14.44 7.37
CA LEU A 296 -21.21 13.42 8.37
C LEU A 296 -21.39 13.93 9.80
N GLN A 297 -20.97 15.15 10.11
CA GLN A 297 -21.14 15.75 11.43
C GLN A 297 -22.62 15.90 11.80
N LEU A 298 -23.42 16.44 10.89
CA LEU A 298 -24.87 16.59 11.10
C LEU A 298 -25.58 15.23 11.19
N GLY A 299 -25.10 14.21 10.47
CA GLY A 299 -25.58 12.85 10.60
C GLY A 299 -25.30 12.21 11.97
N ALA A 300 -24.28 12.69 12.69
CA ALA A 300 -23.88 12.22 14.01
C ALA A 300 -24.37 13.14 15.16
N TRP A 301 -25.29 14.07 14.88
CA TRP A 301 -25.72 15.07 15.87
C TRP A 301 -26.30 14.43 17.14
N GLY A 302 -25.80 14.87 18.30
CA GLY A 302 -26.21 14.36 19.60
C GLY A 302 -25.61 13.02 20.01
N THR A 303 -24.66 12.46 19.24
CA THR A 303 -23.93 11.23 19.59
C THR A 303 -22.45 11.52 19.87
N ALA A 304 -21.74 10.59 20.49
CA ALA A 304 -20.27 10.60 20.45
C ALA A 304 -19.80 10.18 19.05
N GLY A 305 -18.57 10.54 18.65
CA GLY A 305 -17.96 10.03 17.42
C GLY A 305 -17.01 11.00 16.74
N PRO A 306 -16.63 10.72 15.48
CA PRO A 306 -15.65 11.53 14.74
C PRO A 306 -16.05 13.00 14.53
N GLY A 307 -17.34 13.33 14.66
CA GLY A 307 -17.84 14.70 14.60
C GLY A 307 -17.76 15.49 15.90
N ASP A 308 -17.37 14.85 17.02
CA ASP A 308 -17.09 15.48 18.32
C ASP A 308 -15.66 16.03 18.29
N LEU A 309 -15.52 17.25 17.78
CA LEU A 309 -14.24 17.88 17.47
C LEU A 309 -13.66 18.61 18.69
N ASN A 310 -14.49 18.93 19.69
CA ASN A 310 -14.04 19.53 20.94
C ASN A 310 -13.74 18.49 22.04
N GLY A 311 -14.18 17.23 21.85
CA GLY A 311 -13.93 16.10 22.75
C GLY A 311 -14.79 16.08 24.01
N ASP A 312 -15.96 16.73 24.01
CA ASP A 312 -16.88 16.78 25.15
C ASP A 312 -17.81 15.55 25.27
N GLY A 313 -17.73 14.64 24.29
CA GLY A 313 -18.47 13.40 24.23
C GLY A 313 -19.78 13.48 23.44
N ILE A 314 -20.13 14.62 22.82
CA ILE A 314 -21.38 14.80 22.09
C ILE A 314 -21.28 15.80 20.93
N VAL A 315 -21.55 15.35 19.70
CA VAL A 315 -21.60 16.24 18.52
C VAL A 315 -22.72 17.27 18.65
N ASN A 316 -22.37 18.55 18.77
CA ASN A 316 -23.32 19.64 18.96
C ASN A 316 -22.83 20.97 18.33
N GLY A 317 -23.47 22.09 18.71
CA GLY A 317 -23.20 23.43 18.17
C GLY A 317 -21.74 23.86 18.24
N PRO A 318 -21.06 23.74 19.40
CA PRO A 318 -19.62 23.85 19.52
C PRO A 318 -18.79 23.12 18.45
N ASP A 319 -19.06 21.84 18.16
CA ASP A 319 -18.31 21.09 17.15
C ASP A 319 -18.56 21.61 15.74
N LEU A 320 -19.79 22.02 15.45
CA LEU A 320 -20.11 22.69 14.19
C LEU A 320 -19.34 23.99 14.03
N GLY A 321 -19.18 24.75 15.12
CA GLY A 321 -18.33 25.93 15.15
C GLY A 321 -16.87 25.62 14.80
N VAL A 322 -16.33 24.51 15.32
CA VAL A 322 -14.97 24.03 15.01
C VAL A 322 -14.86 23.65 13.53
N LEU A 323 -15.82 22.86 13.00
CA LEU A 323 -15.81 22.43 11.60
C LEU A 323 -15.88 23.62 10.64
N LEU A 324 -16.82 24.54 10.85
CA LEU A 324 -16.96 25.72 9.99
C LEU A 324 -15.77 26.68 10.10
N GLY A 325 -15.10 26.73 11.26
CA GLY A 325 -13.86 27.48 11.44
C GLY A 325 -12.68 26.89 10.67
N ALA A 326 -12.73 25.59 10.34
CA ALA A 326 -11.71 24.88 9.58
C ALA A 326 -12.03 24.73 8.07
N TRP A 327 -13.12 25.34 7.59
CA TRP A 327 -13.61 25.20 6.22
C TRP A 327 -12.53 25.53 5.17
N SER A 328 -12.37 24.65 4.17
CA SER A 328 -11.36 24.75 3.11
C SER A 328 -11.85 24.30 1.73
#